data_AF-A5UMK9-F1
#
_entry.id   AF-A5UMK9-F1
#
_cell.length_a   1.000
_cell.length_b   1.000
_cell.length_c   1.000
_cell.angle_alpha   90.00
_cell.angle_beta   90.00
_cell.angle_gamma   90.00
#
_symmetry.space_group_name_H-M   'P 1'
#
loop_
_entity.id
_entity.type
_entity.pdbx_description
1 polymer ?
#
loop_
_entity_poly.entity_id
_entity_poly.type
_entity_poly.pdbx_seq_one_letter_code
_entity_poly.pdbx_strand_id
1 'polypeptide(L)'
;MTDYKEIISYIVILAVVLIAAQHLNVVVSGSMEPVFYRGDIVAVEKADFLGIHEFDPSDVRVGDIVVYDATWYNEPVIHRVINITQINGTTYYMIKGDHNSHPDPYYATADQINERVLTWDGHPIVIPYIGNISLWLRGL
;
A
#
# COMPACT_ATOMS: atom_id res chain seq x y z
N MET A 1 3.21 30.74 31.08
CA MET A 1 1.97 30.70 30.29
C MET A 1 2.38 30.18 28.93
N THR A 2 2.04 28.95 28.59
CA THR A 2 2.36 28.38 27.26
C THR A 2 1.68 29.26 26.21
N ASP A 3 2.44 29.76 25.24
CA ASP A 3 1.90 30.61 24.18
C ASP A 3 0.91 29.77 23.36
N TYR A 4 -0.29 30.30 23.13
CA TYR A 4 -1.32 29.61 22.34
C TYR A 4 -0.80 29.20 20.95
N LYS A 5 0.15 29.98 20.39
CA LYS A 5 0.85 29.64 19.14
C LYS A 5 1.67 28.35 19.26
N GLU A 6 2.31 28.13 20.40
CA GLU A 6 3.11 26.93 20.66
C GLU A 6 2.21 25.69 20.72
N ILE A 7 1.10 25.79 21.45
CA ILE A 7 0.10 24.70 21.52
C ILE A 7 -0.45 24.38 20.13
N ILE A 8 -0.85 25.39 19.35
CA ILE A 8 -1.30 25.18 17.97
C ILE A 8 -0.22 24.48 17.15
N SER A 9 1.04 24.91 17.27
CA SER A 9 2.13 24.31 16.50
C SER A 9 2.30 22.82 16.80
N TYR A 10 2.19 22.41 18.07
CA TYR A 10 2.27 20.99 18.44
C TYR A 10 1.08 20.20 17.92
N ILE A 11 -0.13 20.75 17.96
CA ILE A 11 -1.32 20.11 17.39
C ILE A 11 -1.16 19.90 15.89
N VAL A 12 -0.66 20.90 15.17
CA VAL A 12 -0.42 20.81 13.72
C VAL A 12 0.64 19.77 13.41
N ILE A 13 1.78 19.77 14.12
CA ILE A 13 2.85 18.78 13.94
C ILE A 13 2.30 17.38 14.19
N LEU A 14 1.57 17.18 15.28
CA LEU A 14 0.99 15.88 15.62
C LEU A 14 0.00 15.41 14.54
N ALA A 15 -0.89 16.29 14.06
CA ALA A 15 -1.82 15.97 13.00
C ALA A 15 -1.11 15.54 11.72
N VAL A 16 -0.07 16.28 11.31
CA VAL A 16 0.75 15.93 10.13
C VAL A 16 1.42 14.57 10.30
N VAL A 17 2.01 14.30 11.47
CA VAL A 17 2.65 13.00 11.76
C VAL A 17 1.63 11.86 11.72
N LEU A 18 0.45 12.04 12.30
CA LEU A 18 -0.60 11.03 12.29
C LEU A 18 -1.12 10.76 10.88
N ILE A 19 -1.33 11.80 10.07
CA ILE A 19 -1.73 11.67 8.66
C ILE A 19 -0.64 10.93 7.87
N ALA A 20 0.62 11.36 7.98
CA ALA A 20 1.73 10.70 7.31
C ALA A 20 1.86 9.22 7.71
N ALA A 21 1.66 8.89 8.98
CA ALA A 21 1.71 7.52 9.47
C ALA A 21 0.62 6.61 8.87
N GLN A 22 -0.53 7.16 8.43
CA GLN A 22 -1.58 6.37 7.76
C GLN A 22 -1.19 5.95 6.33
N HIS A 23 -0.15 6.57 5.75
CA HIS A 23 0.35 6.29 4.40
C HIS A 23 1.55 5.33 4.40
N LEU A 24 1.77 4.63 5.52
CA LEU A 24 2.88 3.72 5.72
C LEU A 24 2.33 2.32 6.05
N ASN A 25 2.70 1.34 5.22
CA ASN A 25 2.35 -0.05 5.44
C ASN A 25 3.57 -0.88 5.83
N VAL A 26 3.36 -1.82 6.75
CA VAL A 26 4.39 -2.78 7.16
C VAL A 26 4.22 -4.06 6.34
N VAL A 27 5.31 -4.50 5.71
CA VAL A 27 5.34 -5.76 4.95
C VAL A 27 5.42 -6.93 5.91
N VAL A 28 4.42 -7.81 5.87
CA VAL A 28 4.28 -8.93 6.81
C VAL A 28 4.73 -10.28 6.25
N SER A 29 4.94 -10.40 4.95
CA SER A 29 5.28 -11.67 4.28
C SER A 29 6.46 -11.51 3.32
N GLY A 30 7.01 -12.64 2.86
CA GLY A 30 8.08 -12.68 1.84
C GLY A 30 7.58 -12.80 0.40
N SER A 31 6.27 -12.63 0.13
CA SER A 31 5.72 -12.84 -1.22
C SER A 31 6.20 -11.82 -2.25
N MET A 32 6.73 -10.68 -1.77
CA MET A 32 7.25 -9.59 -2.59
C MET A 32 8.78 -9.57 -2.69
N GLU A 33 9.48 -10.59 -2.20
CA GLU A 33 10.94 -10.65 -2.33
C GLU A 33 11.38 -10.81 -3.81
N PRO A 34 12.46 -10.15 -4.25
CA PRO A 34 13.39 -9.32 -3.47
C PRO A 34 13.03 -7.83 -3.42
N VAL A 35 11.85 -7.43 -3.90
CA VAL A 35 11.45 -6.01 -3.98
C VAL A 35 11.11 -5.47 -2.61
N PHE A 36 10.34 -6.22 -1.82
CA PHE A 36 10.11 -5.95 -0.41
C PHE A 36 10.47 -7.16 0.44
N TYR A 37 11.04 -6.89 1.60
CA TYR A 37 11.31 -7.88 2.63
C TYR A 37 10.35 -7.70 3.79
N ARG A 38 10.09 -8.81 4.49
CA ARG A 38 9.33 -8.76 5.74
C ARG A 38 9.98 -7.78 6.72
N GLY A 39 9.18 -6.88 7.29
CA GLY A 39 9.63 -5.84 8.19
C GLY A 39 10.01 -4.52 7.51
N ASP A 40 9.90 -4.45 6.19
CA ASP A 40 9.99 -3.17 5.47
C ASP A 40 8.73 -2.32 5.72
N ILE A 41 8.91 -1.00 5.70
CA ILE A 41 7.82 -0.05 5.60
C ILE A 41 7.77 0.48 4.17
N VAL A 42 6.60 0.50 3.56
CA VAL A 42 6.38 1.05 2.22
C VAL A 42 5.45 2.26 2.30
N ALA A 43 5.74 3.28 1.51
CA ALA A 43 4.87 4.45 1.39
C ALA A 43 3.81 4.21 0.32
N VAL A 44 2.56 4.56 0.62
CA VAL A 44 1.40 4.33 -0.26
C VAL A 44 0.58 5.60 -0.46
N GLU A 45 -0.10 5.67 -1.59
CA GLU A 45 -1.24 6.56 -1.82
C GLU A 45 -2.54 5.76 -1.77
N LYS A 46 -3.63 6.41 -1.34
CA LYS A 46 -4.91 5.77 -1.07
C LYS A 46 -5.98 6.17 -2.08
N ALA A 47 -6.80 5.19 -2.48
CA ALA A 47 -7.93 5.42 -3.36
C ALA A 47 -8.99 6.31 -2.69
N ASP A 48 -9.17 6.14 -1.38
CA ASP A 48 -9.95 7.02 -0.51
C ASP A 48 -9.25 7.17 0.84
N PHE A 49 -8.90 8.40 1.19
CA PHE A 49 -8.41 8.77 2.51
C PHE A 49 -9.31 9.85 3.10
N LEU A 50 -10.27 9.43 3.94
CA LEU A 50 -11.23 10.34 4.58
C LEU A 50 -12.02 11.19 3.57
N GLY A 51 -12.38 10.60 2.42
CA GLY A 51 -13.07 11.28 1.33
C GLY A 51 -12.17 12.11 0.41
N ILE A 52 -10.84 12.02 0.57
CA ILE A 52 -9.85 12.57 -0.35
C ILE A 52 -9.37 11.42 -1.24
N HIS A 53 -9.59 11.52 -2.54
CA HIS A 53 -9.10 10.54 -3.51
C HIS A 53 -7.68 10.95 -3.96
N GLU A 54 -6.65 10.25 -3.49
CA GLU A 54 -5.26 10.57 -3.84
C GLU A 54 -4.89 10.03 -5.22
N PHE A 55 -5.48 8.89 -5.61
CA PHE A 55 -5.39 8.34 -6.95
C PHE A 55 -6.70 7.64 -7.35
N ASP A 56 -6.93 7.48 -8.66
CA ASP A 56 -8.01 6.66 -9.20
C ASP A 56 -7.52 5.21 -9.38
N PRO A 57 -8.16 4.20 -8.75
CA PRO A 57 -7.84 2.79 -8.97
C PRO A 57 -7.93 2.32 -10.43
N SER A 58 -8.64 3.06 -11.27
CA SER A 58 -8.73 2.82 -12.72
C SER A 58 -7.47 3.25 -13.48
N ASP A 59 -6.63 4.10 -12.89
CA ASP A 59 -5.36 4.58 -13.46
C ASP A 59 -4.18 3.64 -13.17
N VAL A 60 -4.41 2.54 -12.46
CA VAL A 60 -3.41 1.51 -12.15
C VAL A 60 -2.88 0.87 -13.44
N ARG A 61 -1.54 0.72 -13.51
CA ARG A 61 -0.84 0.22 -14.70
C ARG A 61 -0.11 -1.10 -14.42
N VAL A 62 0.20 -1.84 -15.48
CA VAL A 62 1.11 -2.98 -15.39
C VAL A 62 2.45 -2.51 -14.84
N GLY A 63 2.93 -3.18 -13.80
CA GLY A 63 4.14 -2.83 -13.06
C GLY A 63 3.87 -2.15 -11.73
N ASP A 64 2.69 -1.53 -11.54
CA ASP A 64 2.32 -0.92 -10.25
C ASP A 64 2.22 -2.00 -9.16
N ILE A 65 2.62 -1.63 -7.94
CA ILE A 65 2.44 -2.46 -6.76
C ILE A 65 1.27 -1.90 -5.98
N VAL A 66 0.28 -2.74 -5.72
CA VAL A 66 -1.00 -2.33 -5.14
C VAL A 66 -1.30 -3.12 -3.89
N VAL A 67 -2.01 -2.48 -2.97
CA VAL A 67 -2.66 -3.14 -1.83
C VAL A 67 -4.12 -3.29 -2.18
N TYR A 68 -4.59 -4.54 -2.20
CA TYR A 68 -5.93 -4.86 -2.65
C TYR A 68 -6.60 -5.88 -1.75
N ASP A 69 -7.94 -5.83 -1.71
CA ASP A 69 -8.76 -6.79 -0.97
C ASP A 69 -8.95 -8.05 -1.81
N ALA A 70 -8.12 -9.04 -1.53
CA ALA A 70 -8.16 -10.34 -2.18
C ALA A 70 -9.43 -11.12 -1.78
N THR A 71 -10.11 -11.73 -2.74
CA THR A 71 -11.27 -12.60 -2.45
C THR A 71 -10.88 -13.92 -1.77
N TRP A 72 -9.60 -14.29 -1.82
CA TRP A 72 -9.05 -15.55 -1.32
C TRP A 72 -8.28 -15.40 0.00
N TYR A 73 -8.14 -14.19 0.53
CA TYR A 73 -7.42 -13.90 1.76
C TYR A 73 -8.14 -12.82 2.56
N ASN A 74 -8.19 -12.94 3.89
CA ASN A 74 -9.01 -12.05 4.72
C ASN A 74 -8.35 -10.70 5.02
N GLU A 75 -7.06 -10.55 4.76
CA GLU A 75 -6.32 -9.30 4.97
C GLU A 75 -5.92 -8.67 3.63
N PRO A 76 -5.70 -7.35 3.59
CA PRO A 76 -5.21 -6.69 2.38
C PRO A 76 -3.87 -7.28 1.91
N VAL A 77 -3.77 -7.54 0.61
CA VAL A 77 -2.60 -8.17 -0.02
C VAL A 77 -1.84 -7.13 -0.82
N ILE A 78 -0.53 -7.03 -0.59
CA ILE A 78 0.36 -6.17 -1.36
C ILE A 78 1.08 -6.97 -2.45
N HIS A 79 0.74 -6.76 -3.72
CA HIS A 79 1.31 -7.51 -4.85
C HIS A 79 1.42 -6.64 -6.12
N ARG A 80 2.11 -7.12 -7.15
CA ARG A 80 2.33 -6.38 -8.40
C ARG A 80 1.30 -6.73 -9.46
N VAL A 81 0.81 -5.70 -10.16
CA VAL A 81 -0.01 -5.89 -11.37
C VAL A 81 0.89 -6.37 -12.51
N ILE A 82 0.63 -7.57 -13.00
CA ILE A 82 1.39 -8.20 -14.09
C ILE A 82 0.67 -8.18 -15.43
N ASN A 83 -0.66 -8.01 -15.42
CA ASN A 83 -1.44 -7.86 -16.64
C ASN A 83 -2.75 -7.11 -16.35
N ILE A 84 -3.25 -6.41 -17.36
CA ILE A 84 -4.56 -5.75 -17.34
C ILE A 84 -5.33 -6.25 -18.56
N THR A 85 -6.55 -6.74 -18.34
CA THR A 85 -7.44 -7.22 -19.40
C THR A 85 -8.80 -6.58 -19.28
N GLN A 86 -9.49 -6.42 -20.40
CA GLN A 86 -10.88 -5.97 -20.41
C GLN A 86 -11.80 -7.10 -20.86
N ILE A 87 -12.82 -7.37 -20.06
CA ILE A 87 -13.84 -8.39 -20.33
C ILE A 87 -15.20 -7.72 -20.20
N ASN A 88 -15.98 -7.70 -21.28
CA ASN A 88 -17.32 -7.10 -21.33
C ASN A 88 -17.37 -5.62 -20.86
N GLY A 89 -16.31 -4.85 -21.11
CA GLY A 89 -16.22 -3.44 -20.70
C GLY A 89 -15.76 -3.22 -19.26
N THR A 90 -15.51 -4.29 -18.50
CA THR A 90 -14.92 -4.21 -17.15
C THR A 90 -13.43 -4.47 -17.21
N THR A 91 -12.64 -3.61 -16.57
CA THR A 91 -11.18 -3.78 -16.41
C THR A 91 -10.89 -4.76 -15.27
N TYR A 92 -10.03 -5.73 -15.54
CA TYR A 92 -9.57 -6.74 -14.61
C TYR A 92 -8.04 -6.73 -14.51
N TYR A 93 -7.55 -6.86 -13.29
CA TYR A 93 -6.14 -6.83 -12.94
C TYR A 93 -5.68 -8.23 -12.55
N MET A 94 -4.66 -8.72 -13.26
CA MET A 94 -3.94 -9.92 -12.89
C MET A 94 -2.80 -9.50 -11.96
N ILE A 95 -2.87 -9.95 -10.71
CA ILE A 95 -1.97 -9.52 -9.64
C ILE A 95 -1.14 -10.72 -9.17
N LYS A 96 0.11 -10.47 -8.78
CA LYS A 96 1.05 -11.51 -8.38
C LYS A 96 2.11 -10.96 -7.42
N GLY A 97 2.43 -11.73 -6.38
CA GLY A 97 3.63 -11.48 -5.57
C GLY A 97 4.91 -11.72 -6.35
N ASP A 98 5.88 -10.81 -6.25
CA ASP A 98 7.12 -10.87 -7.04
C ASP A 98 7.89 -12.19 -6.82
N HIS A 99 7.85 -12.76 -5.61
CA HIS A 99 8.47 -14.04 -5.27
C HIS A 99 7.63 -15.27 -5.65
N ASN A 100 6.31 -15.10 -5.85
CA ASN A 100 5.42 -16.23 -6.08
C ASN A 100 5.70 -16.89 -7.45
N SER A 101 5.46 -18.19 -7.60
CA SER A 101 5.63 -18.88 -8.89
C SER A 101 4.43 -18.71 -9.82
N HIS A 102 3.27 -18.36 -9.26
CA HIS A 102 2.00 -18.22 -9.96
C HIS A 102 1.33 -16.90 -9.61
N PRO A 103 0.44 -16.38 -10.48
CA PRO A 103 -0.46 -15.29 -10.17
C PRO A 103 -1.41 -15.63 -9.03
N ASP A 104 -2.01 -14.60 -8.46
CA ASP A 104 -3.06 -14.76 -7.47
C ASP A 104 -4.29 -15.46 -8.10
N PRO A 105 -5.06 -16.26 -7.34
CA PRO A 105 -6.07 -17.17 -7.91
C PRO A 105 -7.19 -16.52 -8.73
N TYR A 106 -7.49 -15.24 -8.48
CA TYR A 106 -8.60 -14.52 -9.10
C TYR A 106 -8.15 -13.15 -9.60
N TYR A 107 -8.77 -12.66 -10.67
CA TYR A 107 -8.60 -11.28 -11.11
C TYR A 107 -9.19 -10.32 -10.07
N ALA A 108 -8.49 -9.22 -9.84
CA ALA A 108 -9.02 -8.10 -9.08
C ALA A 108 -9.72 -7.10 -10.01
N THR A 109 -10.68 -6.36 -9.49
CA THR A 109 -11.28 -5.18 -10.14
C THR A 109 -10.75 -3.89 -9.49
N ALA A 110 -11.02 -2.74 -10.11
CA ALA A 110 -10.52 -1.45 -9.62
C ALA A 110 -11.02 -1.13 -8.20
N ASP A 111 -12.26 -1.50 -7.89
CA ASP A 111 -12.88 -1.33 -6.56
C ASP A 111 -12.23 -2.18 -5.46
N GLN A 112 -11.46 -3.20 -5.81
CA GLN A 112 -10.71 -3.99 -4.83
C GLN A 112 -9.34 -3.37 -4.52
N ILE A 113 -8.86 -2.42 -5.32
CA ILE A 113 -7.55 -1.78 -5.14
C ILE A 113 -7.71 -0.56 -4.25
N ASN A 114 -7.22 -0.69 -3.02
CA ASN A 114 -7.37 0.35 -2.00
C ASN A 114 -6.20 1.32 -2.00
N GLU A 115 -4.99 0.84 -2.33
CA GLU A 115 -3.77 1.62 -2.22
C GLU A 115 -2.77 1.26 -3.32
N ARG A 116 -1.93 2.21 -3.69
CA ARG A 116 -0.80 2.00 -4.61
C ARG A 116 0.50 2.42 -3.93
N VAL A 117 1.55 1.62 -4.09
CA VAL A 117 2.87 1.96 -3.55
C VAL A 117 3.45 3.13 -4.34
N LEU A 118 3.91 4.15 -3.61
CA LEU A 118 4.59 5.29 -4.20
C LEU A 118 5.93 4.87 -4.80
N THR A 119 6.21 5.36 -6.01
CA THR A 119 7.47 5.12 -6.70
C THR A 119 8.19 6.45 -6.95
N TRP A 120 9.51 6.42 -6.84
CA TRP A 120 10.41 7.51 -7.18
C TRP A 120 11.44 6.98 -8.18
N ASP A 121 11.50 7.59 -9.37
CA ASP A 121 12.41 7.17 -10.45
C ASP A 121 12.26 5.67 -10.81
N GLY A 122 11.02 5.17 -10.81
CA GLY A 122 10.71 3.76 -11.10
C GLY A 122 11.00 2.77 -9.96
N HIS A 123 11.48 3.24 -8.81
CA HIS A 123 11.74 2.42 -7.63
C HIS A 123 10.71 2.69 -6.52
N PRO A 124 10.17 1.67 -5.85
CA PRO A 124 9.25 1.88 -4.74
C PRO A 124 9.96 2.57 -3.56
N ILE A 125 9.22 3.41 -2.85
CA ILE A 125 9.73 4.08 -1.64
C ILE A 125 9.62 3.12 -0.46
N VAL A 126 10.76 2.64 0.01
CA VAL A 126 10.87 1.64 1.08
C VAL A 126 11.80 2.14 2.19
N ILE A 127 11.37 1.94 3.43
CA ILE A 127 12.18 2.16 4.64
C ILE A 127 12.45 0.78 5.26
N PRO A 128 13.66 0.24 5.11
CA PRO A 128 13.94 -1.13 5.48
C PRO A 128 14.01 -1.32 7.01
N TYR A 129 13.66 -2.52 7.46
CA TYR A 129 13.79 -3.01 8.84
C TYR A 129 12.97 -2.32 9.95
N ILE A 130 12.48 -1.10 9.75
CA ILE A 130 11.75 -0.35 10.79
C ILE A 130 10.42 -1.01 11.16
N GLY A 131 9.76 -1.64 10.19
CA GLY A 131 8.51 -2.37 10.39
C GLY A 131 8.64 -3.55 11.36
N ASN A 132 9.85 -4.08 11.58
CA ASN A 132 10.08 -5.15 12.57
C ASN A 132 9.67 -4.75 13.99
N ILE A 133 9.75 -3.47 14.34
CA ILE A 133 9.28 -2.97 15.64
C ILE A 133 7.75 -3.18 15.75
N SER A 134 7.01 -2.85 14.69
CA SER A 134 5.56 -3.06 14.64
C SER A 134 5.19 -4.54 14.63
N LEU A 135 5.93 -5.37 13.88
CA LEU A 135 5.69 -6.82 13.85
C LEU A 135 5.87 -7.45 15.24
N TRP A 136 6.96 -7.11 15.91
CA TRP A 136 7.25 -7.57 17.27
C TRP A 136 6.14 -7.19 18.26
N LEU A 137 5.63 -5.96 18.21
CA LEU A 137 4.52 -5.50 19.06
C LEU A 137 3.19 -6.21 18.79
N ARG A 138 2.95 -6.65 17.54
CA ARG A 138 1.75 -7.39 17.14
C ARG A 138 1.86 -8.90 17.38
N GLY A 139 3.01 -9.39 17.83
CA GLY A 139 3.28 -10.81 18.01
C GLY A 139 3.38 -11.58 16.69
N LEU A 140 3.74 -10.90 15.61
CA LEU A 140 3.90 -11.47 14.27
C LEU A 140 5.34 -11.88 13.99
#